data_AF-A0A7C9RDY0-F1
#
_entry.id   AF-A0A7C9RDY0-F1
#
_cell.length_a   1.000
_cell.length_b   1.000
_cell.length_c   1.000
_cell.angle_alpha   90.00
_cell.angle_beta   90.00
_cell.angle_gamma   90.00
#
_symmetry.space_group_name_H-M   'P 1'
#
loop_
_entity.id
_entity.type
_entity.pdbx_description
1 polymer ?
#
loop_
_entity_poly.entity_id
_entity_poly.type
_entity_poly.pdbx_seq_one_letter_code
_entity_poly.pdbx_strand_id
1 'polypeptide(L)'
;MTAASKQTADREPTELEALLPFHAAGTLNLRDARRVDEALASDPDLARQYAAIQDEYAETILLNESLGAPSSRAMQKLFAAIDAEPVRKSASFNPLMRVVGFFSSLSPRTLAYAGVAGAVLVLLQAGVIGTVLV
;
A
#
# COMPACT_ATOMS: atom_id res chain seq x y z
N MET A 1 33.59 21.10 20.55
CA MET A 1 32.75 21.18 19.34
C MET A 1 31.49 20.33 19.52
N THR A 2 30.68 20.60 20.55
CA THR A 2 29.59 19.70 21.02
C THR A 2 28.25 20.42 21.23
N ALA A 3 28.14 21.70 20.84
CA ALA A 3 26.94 22.49 21.06
C ALA A 3 26.00 22.55 19.82
N ALA A 4 26.54 22.40 18.60
CA ALA A 4 25.73 22.49 17.37
C ALA A 4 24.91 21.22 17.07
N SER A 5 25.34 20.05 17.57
CA SER A 5 24.63 18.78 17.35
C SER A 5 23.37 18.60 18.19
N LYS A 6 23.23 19.36 19.29
CA LYS A 6 22.06 19.29 20.17
C LYS A 6 20.88 20.12 19.68
N GLN A 7 21.13 21.18 18.91
CA GLN A 7 20.08 22.12 18.50
C GLN A 7 19.25 21.62 17.32
N THR A 8 19.76 20.69 16.52
CA THR A 8 19.03 19.99 15.45
C THR A 8 18.15 18.83 15.95
N ALA A 9 18.43 18.27 17.12
CA ALA A 9 17.69 17.10 17.64
C ALA A 9 16.29 17.43 18.19
N ASP A 10 16.04 18.68 18.61
CA ASP A 10 14.76 19.12 19.19
C ASP A 10 13.84 19.86 18.18
N ARG A 11 14.24 19.93 16.90
CA ARG A 11 13.42 20.50 15.82
C ARG A 11 12.65 19.38 15.14
N GLU A 12 11.33 19.53 15.02
CA GLU A 12 10.50 18.67 14.19
C GLU A 12 11.03 18.66 12.74
N PRO A 13 11.41 17.49 12.19
CA PRO A 13 11.88 17.38 10.82
C PRO A 13 10.82 17.92 9.86
N THR A 14 11.27 18.71 8.90
CA THR A 14 10.42 19.14 7.80
C THR A 14 9.95 17.89 7.03
N GLU A 15 8.79 17.94 6.39
CA GLU A 15 8.22 16.80 5.65
C GLU A 15 9.23 16.17 4.66
N LEU A 16 10.09 16.97 4.03
CA LEU A 16 11.15 16.49 3.13
C LEU A 16 12.33 15.85 3.87
N GLU A 17 12.74 16.40 5.02
CA GLU A 17 13.80 15.84 5.86
C GLU A 17 13.40 14.47 6.39
N ALA A 18 12.14 14.30 6.78
CA ALA A 18 11.59 13.02 7.23
C ALA A 18 11.61 11.92 6.15
N LEU A 19 11.67 12.29 4.87
CA LEU A 19 11.73 11.34 3.75
C LEU A 19 13.14 10.89 3.40
N LEU A 20 14.18 11.57 3.88
CA LEU A 20 15.58 11.28 3.52
C LEU A 20 16.02 9.84 3.85
N PRO A 21 15.69 9.24 5.01
CA PRO A 21 16.06 7.85 5.30
C PRO A 21 15.43 6.86 4.33
N PHE A 22 14.16 7.09 3.96
CA PHE A 22 13.44 6.24 3.00
C PHE A 22 13.98 6.41 1.58
N HIS A 23 14.44 7.62 1.25
CA HIS A 23 15.11 7.91 -0.01
C HIS A 23 16.45 7.17 -0.10
N ALA A 24 17.28 7.22 0.95
CA ALA A 24 18.53 6.47 1.04
C ALA A 24 18.32 4.96 0.91
N ALA A 25 17.26 4.42 1.53
CA ALA A 25 16.90 3.02 1.41
C ALA A 25 16.24 2.63 0.06
N GLY A 26 15.96 3.59 -0.83
CA GLY A 26 15.31 3.34 -2.12
C GLY A 26 13.85 2.87 -2.01
N THR A 27 13.16 3.20 -0.92
CA THR A 27 11.81 2.70 -0.60
C THR A 27 10.69 3.71 -0.87
N LEU A 28 11.04 4.93 -1.30
CA LEU A 28 10.04 5.95 -1.65
C LEU A 28 9.28 5.60 -2.93
N ASN A 29 8.03 6.04 -3.00
CA ASN A 29 7.29 6.03 -4.26
C ASN A 29 7.91 7.05 -5.24
N LEU A 30 7.61 6.87 -6.53
CA LEU A 30 8.20 7.68 -7.60
C LEU A 30 7.91 9.19 -7.51
N ARG A 31 6.78 9.58 -6.89
CA ARG A 31 6.42 11.00 -6.72
C ARG A 31 7.27 11.63 -5.62
N ASP A 32 7.37 10.97 -4.48
CA ASP A 32 8.11 11.47 -3.33
C ASP A 32 9.61 11.45 -3.58
N ALA A 33 10.12 10.42 -4.26
CA ALA A 33 11.52 10.37 -4.69
C ALA A 33 11.88 11.59 -5.54
N ARG A 34 11.08 11.91 -6.58
CA ARG A 34 11.31 13.10 -7.42
C ARG A 34 11.27 14.40 -6.64
N ARG A 35 10.32 14.53 -5.69
CA ARG A 35 10.21 15.72 -4.84
C ARG A 35 11.46 15.90 -3.97
N VAL A 36 11.99 14.80 -3.42
CA VAL A 36 13.22 14.80 -2.63
C VAL A 36 14.43 15.12 -3.52
N ASP A 37 14.54 14.54 -4.73
CA ASP A 37 15.62 14.83 -5.67
C ASP A 37 15.69 16.32 -6.05
N GLU A 38 14.54 16.93 -6.37
CA GLU A 38 14.44 18.35 -6.66
C GLU A 38 14.86 19.22 -5.46
N ALA A 39 14.43 18.84 -4.26
CA ALA A 39 14.79 19.53 -3.03
C ALA A 39 16.30 19.45 -2.76
N LEU A 40 16.90 18.26 -2.90
CA LEU A 40 18.34 18.03 -2.74
C LEU A 40 19.18 18.83 -3.75
N ALA A 41 18.68 19.03 -4.96
CA ALA A 41 19.35 19.86 -5.97
C ALA A 41 19.31 21.36 -5.64
N SER A 42 18.29 21.80 -4.92
CA SER A 42 18.05 23.22 -4.60
C SER A 42 18.57 23.65 -3.23
N ASP A 43 18.67 22.71 -2.27
CA ASP A 43 19.01 22.98 -0.87
C ASP A 43 20.31 22.26 -0.47
N PRO A 44 21.44 22.97 -0.36
CA PRO A 44 22.72 22.39 0.01
C PRO A 44 22.76 21.90 1.47
N ASP A 45 21.93 22.44 2.36
CA ASP A 45 21.87 21.99 3.76
C ASP A 45 21.18 20.64 3.84
N LEU A 46 20.08 20.48 3.11
CA LEU A 46 19.38 19.21 2.97
C LEU A 46 20.28 18.14 2.32
N ALA A 47 21.06 18.51 1.29
CA ALA A 47 22.01 17.61 0.66
C ALA A 47 23.11 17.12 1.62
N ARG A 48 23.60 18.00 2.51
CA ARG A 48 24.56 17.60 3.56
C ARG A 48 23.96 16.65 4.57
N GLN A 49 22.72 16.87 4.99
CA GLN A 49 22.00 15.94 5.87
C GLN A 49 21.81 14.57 5.20
N TYR A 50 21.42 14.56 3.93
CA TYR A 50 21.26 13.32 3.17
C TYR A 50 22.57 12.55 3.01
N ALA A 51 23.70 13.22 2.82
CA ALA A 51 25.01 12.58 2.78
C ALA A 51 25.35 11.86 4.09
N ALA A 52 25.12 12.51 5.24
CA ALA A 52 25.33 11.89 6.54
C ALA A 52 24.43 10.65 6.76
N ILE A 53 23.17 10.72 6.33
CA ILE A 53 22.24 9.57 6.37
C ILE A 53 22.72 8.42 5.49
N GLN A 54 23.28 8.71 4.31
CA GLN A 54 23.84 7.67 3.45
C GLN A 54 25.05 6.99 4.07
N ASP A 55 25.93 7.74 4.73
CA ASP A 55 27.09 7.18 5.44
C ASP A 55 26.64 6.25 6.58
N GLU A 56 25.68 6.68 7.41
CA GLU A 56 25.12 5.85 8.49
C GLU A 56 24.42 4.59 7.94
N TYR A 57 23.69 4.73 6.83
CA TYR A 57 23.03 3.60 6.18
C TYR A 57 24.06 2.58 5.66
N ALA A 58 25.15 3.05 5.05
CA ALA A 58 26.23 2.19 4.58
C ALA A 58 26.93 1.49 5.75
N GLU A 59 27.21 2.19 6.85
CA GLU A 59 27.76 1.58 8.07
C GLU A 59 26.83 0.51 8.66
N THR A 60 25.52 0.77 8.66
CA THR A 60 24.52 -0.19 9.12
C THR A 60 24.49 -1.44 8.25
N ILE A 61 24.62 -1.30 6.93
CA ILE A 61 24.77 -2.44 6.02
C ILE A 61 26.03 -3.22 6.36
N LEU A 62 27.18 -2.56 6.44
CA LEU A 62 28.46 -3.21 6.74
C LEU A 62 28.44 -3.95 8.08
N LEU A 63 27.83 -3.35 9.11
CA LEU A 63 27.65 -3.99 10.40
C LEU A 63 26.81 -5.27 10.27
N ASN A 64 25.68 -5.21 9.56
CA ASN A 64 24.81 -6.38 9.37
C ASN A 64 25.48 -7.47 8.52
N GLU A 65 26.23 -7.09 7.48
CA GLU A 65 27.01 -8.03 6.68
C GLU A 65 28.12 -8.71 7.50
N SER A 66 28.70 -7.99 8.46
CA SER A 66 29.70 -8.56 9.39
C SER A 66 29.13 -9.64 10.31
N LEU A 67 27.81 -9.68 10.55
CA LEU A 67 27.16 -10.73 11.33
C LEU A 67 27.21 -12.10 10.62
N GLY A 68 27.57 -12.12 9.33
CA GLY A 68 27.76 -13.32 8.54
C GLY A 68 26.47 -13.88 7.95
N ALA A 69 26.62 -14.97 7.18
CA ALA A 69 25.50 -15.58 6.47
C ALA A 69 24.52 -16.29 7.43
N PRO A 70 23.22 -16.35 7.09
CA PRO A 70 22.24 -17.12 7.84
C PRO A 70 22.63 -18.61 7.91
N SER A 71 22.25 -19.28 9.00
CA SER A 71 22.54 -20.71 9.19
C SER A 71 22.01 -21.58 8.05
N SER A 72 22.67 -22.72 7.78
CA SER A 72 22.24 -23.68 6.76
C SER A 72 20.79 -24.16 6.95
N ARG A 73 20.34 -24.26 8.21
CA ARG A 73 18.96 -24.60 8.55
C ARG A 73 17.96 -23.50 8.17
N ALA A 74 18.33 -22.23 8.34
CA ALA A 74 17.49 -21.10 7.92
C ALA A 74 17.34 -21.07 6.39
N MET A 75 18.42 -21.32 5.66
CA MET A 75 18.40 -21.45 4.21
C MET A 75 17.50 -22.61 3.75
N GLN A 76 17.64 -23.80 4.35
CA GLN A 76 16.79 -24.95 4.04
C GLN A 76 15.31 -24.68 4.31
N LYS A 77 15.00 -24.02 5.44
CA LYS A 77 13.64 -23.62 5.78
C LYS A 77 13.04 -22.65 4.74
N LEU A 78 13.85 -21.71 4.25
CA LEU A 78 13.43 -20.78 3.20
C LEU A 78 13.10 -21.51 1.90
N PHE A 79 14.00 -22.37 1.42
CA PHE A 79 13.77 -23.14 0.19
C PHE A 79 12.55 -24.06 0.29
N ALA A 80 12.39 -24.76 1.42
CA ALA A 80 11.21 -25.58 1.65
C ALA A 80 9.91 -24.75 1.64
N ALA A 81 9.94 -23.51 2.15
CA ALA A 81 8.79 -22.61 2.11
C ALA A 81 8.48 -22.10 0.69
N ILE A 82 9.51 -21.84 -0.13
CA ILE A 82 9.37 -21.47 -1.54
C ILE A 82 8.77 -22.63 -2.34
N ASP A 83 9.29 -23.84 -2.17
CA ASP A 83 8.78 -25.04 -2.87
C ASP A 83 7.34 -25.38 -2.46
N ALA A 84 6.99 -25.08 -1.20
CA ALA A 84 5.63 -25.23 -0.69
C ALA A 84 4.71 -24.07 -1.03
N GLU A 85 5.19 -23.00 -1.69
CA GLU A 85 4.36 -21.83 -1.99
C GLU A 85 3.22 -22.24 -2.94
N PRO A 86 1.95 -22.19 -2.49
CA PRO A 86 0.86 -22.56 -3.34
C PRO A 86 0.74 -21.55 -4.47
N VAL A 87 0.48 -22.03 -5.69
CA VAL A 87 0.08 -21.14 -6.80
C VAL A 87 -1.05 -20.26 -6.27
N ARG A 88 -0.83 -18.94 -6.26
CA ARG A 88 -1.85 -17.97 -5.83
C ARG A 88 -3.07 -18.23 -6.68
N LYS A 89 -4.03 -18.99 -6.14
CA LYS A 89 -5.33 -19.11 -6.76
C LYS A 89 -5.88 -17.70 -6.76
N SER A 90 -6.07 -17.15 -7.96
CA SER A 90 -6.94 -16.00 -8.15
C SER A 90 -8.34 -16.45 -7.73
N ALA A 91 -8.56 -16.44 -6.42
CA ALA A 91 -9.80 -16.81 -5.79
C ALA A 91 -10.43 -15.49 -5.36
N SER A 92 -10.84 -14.70 -6.35
CA SER A 92 -12.06 -13.93 -6.17
C SER A 92 -13.14 -14.62 -6.99
N PHE A 93 -13.62 -15.75 -6.45
CA PHE A 93 -15.04 -16.07 -6.63
C PHE A 93 -15.80 -14.94 -5.94
N ASN A 94 -15.91 -13.80 -6.61
CA ASN A 94 -16.62 -12.64 -6.11
C ASN A 94 -18.03 -12.72 -6.70
N PRO A 95 -19.00 -13.31 -5.97
CA PRO A 95 -20.36 -13.45 -6.48
C PRO A 95 -20.95 -12.09 -6.88
N LEU A 96 -20.53 -11.00 -6.23
CA LEU A 96 -20.94 -9.65 -6.58
C LEU A 96 -20.48 -9.24 -7.99
N MET A 97 -19.24 -9.58 -8.39
CA MET A 97 -18.75 -9.31 -9.75
C MET A 97 -19.52 -10.10 -10.81
N ARG A 98 -19.99 -11.32 -10.47
CA ARG A 98 -20.82 -12.12 -11.36
C ARG A 98 -22.22 -11.51 -11.54
N VAL A 99 -22.81 -11.01 -10.45
CA VAL A 99 -24.08 -10.28 -10.47
C VAL A 99 -23.95 -8.99 -11.27
N VAL A 100 -22.91 -8.20 -11.03
CA VAL A 100 -22.62 -6.98 -11.80
C VAL A 100 -22.43 -7.30 -13.28
N GLY A 101 -21.64 -8.32 -13.62
CA GLY A 101 -21.44 -8.75 -15.01
C GLY A 101 -22.73 -9.16 -15.71
N PHE A 102 -23.63 -9.85 -15.00
CA PHE A 102 -24.95 -10.21 -15.51
C PHE A 102 -25.80 -8.96 -15.80
N PHE A 103 -25.89 -8.02 -14.87
CA PHE A 103 -26.64 -6.77 -15.10
C PHE A 103 -26.02 -5.90 -16.20
N SER A 104 -24.69 -5.88 -16.32
CA SER A 104 -23.97 -5.20 -17.41
C SER A 104 -24.20 -5.83 -18.78
N SER A 105 -24.60 -7.11 -18.85
CA SER A 105 -24.94 -7.78 -20.12
C SER A 105 -26.34 -7.43 -20.64
N LEU A 106 -27.18 -6.80 -19.82
CA LEU A 106 -28.52 -6.37 -20.20
C LEU A 106 -28.48 -5.00 -20.89
N SER A 107 -29.32 -4.80 -21.90
CA SER A 107 -29.47 -3.48 -22.50
C SER A 107 -30.04 -2.47 -21.48
N PRO A 108 -29.71 -1.17 -21.56
CA PRO A 108 -30.23 -0.16 -20.64
C PRO A 108 -31.76 -0.13 -20.56
N ARG A 109 -32.44 -0.42 -21.67
CA ARG A 109 -33.92 -0.48 -21.73
C ARG A 109 -34.45 -1.69 -20.96
N THR A 110 -33.81 -2.85 -21.10
CA THR A 110 -34.20 -4.07 -20.38
C THR A 110 -34.08 -3.88 -18.87
N LEU A 111 -33.00 -3.23 -18.42
CA LEU A 111 -32.78 -2.94 -17.01
C LEU A 111 -33.83 -1.98 -16.44
N ALA A 112 -34.18 -0.93 -17.19
CA ALA A 112 -35.24 0.00 -16.79
C ALA A 112 -36.61 -0.69 -16.64
N TYR A 113 -37.02 -1.49 -17.63
CA TYR A 113 -38.29 -2.23 -17.54
C TYR A 113 -38.29 -3.26 -16.42
N ALA A 114 -37.18 -3.98 -16.22
CA ALA A 114 -37.03 -4.94 -15.13
C ALA A 114 -37.12 -4.25 -13.76
N GLY A 115 -36.51 -3.07 -13.61
CA GLY A 115 -36.57 -2.27 -12.38
C GLY A 115 -38.00 -1.82 -12.06
N VAL A 116 -38.75 -1.31 -13.04
CA VAL A 116 -40.14 -0.91 -12.86
C VAL A 116 -41.02 -2.10 -12.49
N ALA A 117 -40.88 -3.23 -13.21
CA ALA A 117 -41.62 -4.46 -12.90
C ALA A 117 -41.31 -4.96 -11.48
N GLY A 118 -40.05 -4.92 -11.07
CA GLY A 118 -39.62 -5.26 -9.72
C GLY A 118 -40.24 -4.35 -8.66
N ALA A 119 -40.25 -3.03 -8.88
CA ALA A 119 -40.86 -2.08 -7.96
C ALA A 119 -42.37 -2.33 -7.77
N VAL A 120 -43.09 -2.62 -8.85
CA VAL A 120 -44.52 -2.98 -8.79
C VAL A 120 -44.73 -4.24 -7.97
N LEU A 121 -43.91 -5.28 -8.18
CA LEU A 121 -43.99 -6.51 -7.39
C LEU A 121 -43.74 -6.27 -5.90
N VAL A 122 -42.76 -5.44 -5.54
CA VAL A 122 -42.47 -5.09 -4.13
C VAL A 122 -43.65 -4.36 -3.50
N LEU A 123 -44.26 -3.40 -4.21
CA LEU A 123 -45.43 -2.67 -3.72
C LEU A 123 -46.64 -3.60 -3.53
N LEU A 124 -46.88 -4.52 -4.46
CA LEU A 124 -47.94 -5.52 -4.33
C LEU A 124 -47.69 -6.44 -3.13
N GLN A 125 -46.47 -6.93 -2.97
CA GLN A 125 -46.09 -7.78 -1.84
C GLN A 125 -46.25 -7.03 -0.51
N ALA A 126 -45.82 -5.78 -0.43
CA ALA A 126 -45.97 -4.95 0.75
C ALA A 126 -47.45 -4.71 1.09
N GLY A 127 -48.30 -4.50 0.08
CA GLY A 127 -49.75 -4.39 0.25
C GLY A 127 -50.36 -5.67 0.85
N VAL A 128 -50.04 -6.84 0.30
CA VAL A 128 -50.52 -8.13 0.82
C VAL A 128 -50.06 -8.35 2.27
N ILE A 129 -48.77 -8.11 2.56
CA ILE A 129 -48.23 -8.24 3.91
C ILE A 129 -48.94 -7.28 4.87
N GLY A 130 -49.17 -6.03 4.45
CA GLY A 130 -49.91 -5.03 5.22
C GLY A 130 -51.35 -5.48 5.53
N THR A 131 -52.02 -6.16 4.61
CA THR A 131 -53.37 -6.71 4.86
C THR A 131 -53.40 -7.94 5.77
N VAL A 132 -52.28 -8.65 5.93
CA VAL A 132 -52.20 -9.85 6.78
C VAL A 132 -51.72 -9.51 8.20
N LEU A 133 -50.95 -8.44 8.37
CA LEU A 133 -50.42 -7.98 9.66
C LEU A 133 -51.36 -7.03 10.43
N VAL A 134 -52.46 -6.59 9.80
CA VAL A 134 -53.53 -5.76 10.39
C VAL A 134 -54.72 -6.64 10.72
#